data_AF-A0A2N7XSS7-F1
#
_entry.id   AF-A0A2N7XSS7-F1
#
_cell.length_a   1.000
_cell.length_b   1.000
_cell.length_c   1.000
_cell.angle_alpha   90.00
_cell.angle_beta   90.00
_cell.angle_gamma   90.00
#
_symmetry.space_group_name_H-M   'P 1'
#
loop_
_entity.id
_entity.type
_entity.pdbx_description
1 polymer ?
#
loop_
_entity_poly.entity_id
_entity_poly.type
_entity_poly.pdbx_seq_one_letter_code
_entity_poly.pdbx_strand_id
1 'polypeptide(L)'
;GVDRLHGATYRVMPDRIEAGSYACAAAITGGSVELVGVKMDDMRATTAALIAAGVTLEERGDNLLVSATNGIKPLTLSTAPFP
;
A
#
# COMPACT_ATOMS: atom_id res chain seq x y z
N GLY A 1 -1.45 6.61 -32.19
CA GLY A 1 -2.68 5.79 -32.14
C GLY A 1 -2.57 4.68 -33.17
N VAL A 2 -3.32 3.59 -33.01
CA VAL A 2 -3.36 2.46 -33.96
C VAL A 2 -4.71 2.39 -34.66
N ASP A 3 -4.76 1.83 -35.87
CA ASP A 3 -5.96 1.81 -36.71
C ASP A 3 -7.08 0.92 -36.13
N ARG A 4 -6.73 -0.17 -35.42
CA ARG A 4 -7.68 -1.05 -34.71
C ARG A 4 -7.05 -1.66 -33.46
N LEU A 5 -7.83 -1.75 -32.39
CA LEU A 5 -7.50 -2.55 -31.19
C LEU A 5 -7.76 -4.04 -31.45
N HIS A 6 -7.08 -4.90 -30.69
CA HIS A 6 -7.26 -6.36 -30.70
C HIS A 6 -7.49 -6.89 -29.27
N GLY A 7 -7.80 -8.18 -29.15
CA GLY A 7 -7.94 -8.84 -27.85
C GLY A 7 -6.63 -8.85 -27.06
N ALA A 8 -6.73 -8.78 -25.73
CA ALA A 8 -5.62 -8.86 -24.80
C ALA A 8 -6.03 -9.63 -23.54
N THR A 9 -5.05 -10.22 -22.86
CA THR A 9 -5.21 -10.71 -21.48
C THR A 9 -4.51 -9.73 -20.56
N TYR A 10 -5.23 -9.26 -19.54
CA TYR A 10 -4.70 -8.30 -18.56
C TYR A 10 -5.02 -8.78 -17.15
N ARG A 11 -4.01 -8.72 -16.27
CA ARG A 11 -4.19 -8.97 -14.84
C ARG A 11 -4.56 -7.65 -14.17
N VAL A 12 -5.73 -7.62 -13.54
CA VAL A 12 -6.19 -6.47 -12.77
C VAL A 12 -5.21 -6.20 -11.61
N MET A 13 -4.84 -4.94 -11.44
CA MET A 13 -3.99 -4.51 -10.33
C MET A 13 -4.67 -4.73 -8.98
N PRO A 14 -3.92 -4.94 -7.89
CA PRO A 14 -4.49 -4.98 -6.55
C PRO A 14 -5.20 -3.68 -6.18
N ASP A 15 -6.21 -3.77 -5.30
CA ASP A 15 -6.90 -2.59 -4.78
C ASP A 15 -6.05 -1.92 -3.68
N ARG A 16 -5.51 -0.75 -4.01
CA ARG A 16 -4.67 0.05 -3.10
C ARG A 16 -5.42 0.59 -1.87
N ILE A 17 -6.74 0.74 -1.93
CA ILE A 17 -7.56 1.21 -0.80
C ILE A 17 -7.76 0.07 0.20
N GLU A 18 -8.01 -1.14 -0.29
CA GLU A 18 -8.09 -2.34 0.54
C GLU A 18 -6.73 -2.65 1.18
N ALA A 19 -5.65 -2.61 0.39
CA ALA A 19 -4.29 -2.80 0.88
C ALA A 19 -3.93 -1.81 2.01
N GLY A 20 -4.26 -0.53 1.83
CA GLY A 20 -4.07 0.48 2.87
C GLY A 20 -4.89 0.21 4.13
N SER A 21 -6.11 -0.30 3.98
CA SER A 21 -6.98 -0.64 5.11
C SER A 21 -6.40 -1.80 5.95
N TYR A 22 -5.89 -2.85 5.31
CA TYR A 22 -5.18 -3.94 6.00
C TYR A 22 -3.86 -3.48 6.63
N ALA A 23 -3.13 -2.58 5.97
CA ALA A 23 -1.92 -2.01 6.54
C ALA A 23 -2.21 -1.24 7.84
N CYS A 24 -3.29 -0.44 7.85
CA CYS A 24 -3.78 0.22 9.06
C CYS A 24 -4.19 -0.79 10.14
N ALA A 25 -4.84 -1.91 9.78
CA ALA A 25 -5.21 -2.96 10.73
C ALA A 25 -3.98 -3.60 11.39
N ALA A 26 -2.92 -3.90 10.62
CA ALA A 26 -1.65 -4.37 11.17
C ALA A 26 -1.02 -3.32 12.10
N ALA A 27 -1.06 -2.04 11.71
CA ALA A 27 -0.51 -0.94 12.50
C ALA A 27 -1.20 -0.77 13.86
N ILE A 28 -2.53 -0.73 13.91
CA ILE A 28 -3.29 -0.50 15.17
C ILE A 28 -3.26 -1.70 16.12
N THR A 29 -3.02 -2.90 15.60
CA THR A 29 -2.94 -4.13 16.41
C THR A 29 -1.53 -4.42 16.91
N GLY A 30 -0.53 -3.65 16.46
CA GLY A 30 0.88 -3.93 16.73
C GLY A 30 1.37 -5.22 16.07
N GLY A 31 0.67 -5.66 15.01
CA GLY A 31 0.89 -6.94 14.35
C GLY A 31 1.80 -6.85 13.13
N SER A 32 1.77 -7.93 12.33
CA SER A 32 2.45 -8.00 11.04
C SER A 32 1.60 -8.74 10.02
N VAL A 33 1.48 -8.20 8.82
CA VAL A 33 0.71 -8.76 7.69
C VAL A 33 1.52 -8.60 6.42
N GLU A 34 1.52 -9.64 5.58
CA GLU A 34 2.07 -9.59 4.23
C GLU A 34 0.93 -9.36 3.21
N LEU A 35 1.02 -8.27 2.46
CA LEU A 35 0.08 -7.91 1.41
C LEU A 35 0.57 -8.46 0.07
N VAL A 36 -0.14 -9.44 -0.47
CA VAL A 36 0.28 -10.18 -1.67
C VAL A 36 0.02 -9.37 -2.95
N GLY A 37 1.04 -9.25 -3.80
CA GLY A 37 0.94 -8.55 -5.09
C GLY A 37 0.94 -7.03 -5.00
N VAL A 38 0.96 -6.45 -3.79
CA VAL A 38 0.92 -5.00 -3.54
C VAL A 38 2.32 -4.42 -3.65
N LYS A 39 2.46 -3.38 -4.48
CA LYS A 39 3.70 -2.63 -4.64
C LYS A 39 3.61 -1.30 -3.91
N MET A 40 4.69 -0.91 -3.22
CA MET A 40 4.72 0.35 -2.48
C MET A 40 4.48 1.55 -3.41
N ASP A 41 4.97 1.45 -4.64
CA ASP A 41 4.88 2.47 -5.69
C ASP A 41 3.45 2.79 -6.16
N ASP A 42 2.51 1.84 -6.04
CA ASP A 42 1.11 2.05 -6.45
C ASP A 42 0.31 2.87 -5.42
N MET A 43 0.86 3.08 -4.23
CA MET A 43 0.21 3.74 -3.10
C MET A 43 1.15 4.59 -2.24
N ARG A 44 2.11 5.27 -2.89
CA ARG A 44 3.18 6.07 -2.25
C ARG A 44 2.68 7.04 -1.18
N ALA A 45 1.57 7.73 -1.43
CA ALA A 45 1.01 8.68 -0.45
C ALA A 45 0.61 7.97 0.85
N THR A 46 -0.04 6.81 0.74
CA THR A 46 -0.47 6.01 1.89
C THR A 46 0.73 5.40 2.62
N THR A 47 1.69 4.83 1.89
CA THR A 47 2.87 4.19 2.48
C THR A 47 3.80 5.21 3.15
N ALA A 48 3.96 6.40 2.57
CA ALA A 48 4.68 7.50 3.21
C ALA A 48 4.03 7.93 4.53
N ALA A 49 2.70 8.03 4.57
CA ALA A 49 1.97 8.37 5.80
C ALA A 49 2.14 7.28 6.89
N LEU A 50 2.08 6.00 6.51
CA LEU A 50 2.30 4.88 7.43
C LEU A 50 3.72 4.88 7.99
N ILE A 51 4.74 5.11 7.16
CA ILE A 51 6.14 5.23 7.59
C ILE A 51 6.31 6.42 8.54
N ALA A 52 5.72 7.57 8.23
CA ALA A 52 5.74 8.75 9.11
C ALA A 52 5.07 8.47 10.47
N ALA A 53 4.02 7.64 10.48
CA ALA A 53 3.36 7.16 11.67
C ALA A 53 4.18 6.11 12.46
N GLY A 54 5.32 5.66 11.94
CA GLY A 54 6.21 4.69 12.60
C GLY A 54 5.96 3.22 12.22
N VAL A 55 5.16 2.96 11.18
CA VAL A 55 4.96 1.61 10.63
C VAL A 55 6.17 1.21 9.79
N THR A 56 6.66 -0.02 9.97
CA THR A 56 7.71 -0.60 9.14
C THR A 56 7.08 -1.26 7.91
N LEU A 57 7.54 -0.84 6.74
CA LEU A 57 7.17 -1.39 5.45
C LEU A 57 8.41 -1.97 4.76
N GLU A 58 8.32 -3.21 4.28
CA GLU A 58 9.41 -3.92 3.61
C GLU A 58 8.90 -4.57 2.32
N GLU A 59 9.49 -4.23 1.18
CA GLU A 59 9.16 -4.89 -0.10
C GLU A 59 9.78 -6.28 -0.15
N ARG A 60 8.98 -7.29 -0.49
CA ARG A 60 9.37 -8.70 -0.60
C ARG A 60 8.95 -9.25 -1.95
N GLY A 61 9.77 -8.99 -2.97
CA GLY A 61 9.44 -9.35 -4.35
C GLY A 61 8.22 -8.58 -4.83
N ASP A 62 7.12 -9.28 -5.11
CA ASP A 62 5.84 -8.66 -5.49
C ASP A 62 4.90 -8.39 -4.29
N ASN A 63 5.36 -8.63 -3.06
CA ASN A 63 4.56 -8.44 -1.85
C ASN A 63 5.09 -7.27 -1.01
N LEU A 64 4.25 -6.78 -0.10
CA LEU A 64 4.62 -5.76 0.87
C LEU A 64 4.37 -6.27 2.28
N LEU A 65 5.43 -6.43 3.08
CA LEU A 65 5.29 -6.70 4.50
C LEU A 65 5.02 -5.39 5.24
N VAL A 66 3.97 -5.40 6.07
CA VAL A 66 3.60 -4.31 6.98
C VAL A 66 3.75 -4.81 8.41
N SER A 67 4.41 -4.04 9.28
CA SER A 67 4.54 -4.36 10.70
C SER A 67 4.65 -3.12 11.58
N ALA A 68 4.15 -3.21 12.82
CA ALA A 68 4.27 -2.12 13.79
C ALA A 68 4.59 -2.68 15.18
N THR A 69 5.86 -2.67 15.59
CA THR A 69 6.26 -3.24 16.89
C THR A 69 6.53 -2.20 17.97
N ASN A 70 6.65 -0.93 17.60
CA ASN A 70 7.15 0.14 18.49
C ASN A 70 6.12 1.26 18.76
N GLY A 71 4.83 0.94 18.64
CA GLY A 71 3.73 1.92 18.76
C GLY A 71 3.62 2.84 17.55
N ILE A 72 2.52 3.61 17.49
CA ILE A 72 2.20 4.52 16.38
C ILE A 72 2.33 5.98 16.83
N LYS A 73 2.90 6.82 15.97
CA LYS A 73 3.06 8.26 16.19
C LYS A 73 1.91 9.04 15.56
N PRO A 74 1.48 10.15 16.19
CA PRO A 74 0.50 11.03 15.58
C PRO A 74 1.08 11.66 14.31
N LEU A 75 0.22 11.91 13.32
CA LEU A 75 0.56 12.61 12.09
C LEU A 75 -0.57 13.54 11.64
N THR A 76 -0.23 14.49 10.79
CA THR A 76 -1.19 15.32 10.05
C THR A 76 -1.31 14.79 8.64
N LEU A 77 -2.53 14.57 8.18
CA LEU A 77 -2.85 14.06 6.85
C LEU A 77 -3.80 15.03 6.13
N SER A 78 -3.61 15.16 4.82
CA SER A 78 -4.53 15.86 3.92
C SER A 78 -4.70 15.03 2.65
N THR A 79 -5.87 15.07 2.05
CA THR A 79 -6.17 14.37 0.81
C THR A 79 -5.92 15.27 -0.40
N ALA A 80 -5.44 14.70 -1.51
CA ALA A 80 -5.27 15.36 -2.79
C ALA A 80 -5.65 14.40 -3.94
N PRO A 81 -5.88 14.89 -5.16
CA PRO A 81 -5.95 14.03 -6.35
C PRO A 81 -4.67 13.18 -6.47
N PHE A 82 -4.82 11.94 -6.93
CA PHE A 82 -3.69 11.01 -7.11
C PHE A 82 -2.58 11.63 -7.99
N PRO A 83 -1.29 11.41 -7.67
CA PRO A 83 -0.76 10.55 -6.60
C PRO A 83 -0.94 11.10 -5.18
#